data_AF-A0A9X1LJR0-F1
#
_entry.id   AF-A0A9X1LJR0-F1
#
_cell.length_a   1.000
_cell.length_b   1.000
_cell.length_c   1.000
_cell.angle_alpha   90.00
_cell.angle_beta   90.00
_cell.angle_gamma   90.00
#
_symmetry.space_group_name_H-M   'P 1'
#
loop_
_entity.id
_entity.type
_entity.pdbx_description
1 polymer ?
#
loop_
_entity_poly.entity_id
_entity_poly.type
_entity_poly.pdbx_seq_one_letter_code
_entity_poly.pdbx_strand_id
1 'polypeptide(L)'
;MKILLWISAALLFLAVFSFPIGYYTLLRLIVSLTAVLLCFKVIKDDNTLVMVISGIIALLFNPVFPIYLGEKSIWMPIDIITACFFIYVAITYKSSKSIESV
;
A
#
# COMPACT_ATOMS: atom_id res chain seq x y z
N MET A 1 -5.13 7.82 8.04
CA MET A 1 -4.26 6.67 7.73
C MET A 1 -4.98 5.34 7.81
N LYS A 2 -5.51 4.90 8.96
CA LYS A 2 -6.10 3.55 9.09
C LYS A 2 -7.15 3.23 8.01
N ILE A 3 -8.03 4.18 7.71
CA ILE A 3 -9.05 4.01 6.66
C ILE A 3 -8.42 3.75 5.28
N LEU A 4 -7.33 4.45 4.92
CA LEU A 4 -6.63 4.24 3.64
C LEU A 4 -5.97 2.87 3.56
N LEU A 5 -5.40 2.38 4.67
CA LEU A 5 -4.80 1.05 4.74
C LEU A 5 -5.86 -0.05 4.53
N TRP A 6 -7.01 0.08 5.18
CA TRP A 6 -8.14 -0.85 5.00
C TRP A 6 -8.71 -0.81 3.58
N ILE A 7 -8.91 0.38 3.01
CA ILE A 7 -9.38 0.54 1.62
C ILE A 7 -8.39 -0.11 0.65
N SER A 8 -7.09 0.17 0.82
CA SER A 8 -6.05 -0.39 -0.05
C SER A 8 -5.96 -1.91 0.05
N ALA A 9 -6.05 -2.45 1.26
CA ALA A 9 -6.08 -3.90 1.46
C ALA A 9 -7.30 -4.55 0.80
N ALA A 10 -8.49 -3.96 0.93
CA ALA A 10 -9.70 -4.46 0.28
C ALA A 10 -9.58 -4.44 -1.25
N LEU A 11 -9.05 -3.36 -1.83
CA LEU A 11 -8.80 -3.26 -3.27
C LEU A 11 -7.76 -4.28 -3.76
N LEU A 12 -6.71 -4.53 -2.99
CA LEU A 12 -5.71 -5.56 -3.32
C LEU A 12 -6.32 -6.96 -3.32
N PHE A 13 -7.20 -7.29 -2.37
CA PHE A 13 -7.92 -8.57 -2.41
C PHE A 13 -8.89 -8.69 -3.58
N LEU A 14 -9.58 -7.60 -3.93
CA LEU A 14 -10.44 -7.56 -5.10
C LEU A 14 -9.66 -7.74 -6.41
N ALA A 15 -8.38 -7.37 -6.45
CA ALA A 15 -7.52 -7.52 -7.63
C ALA A 15 -7.24 -8.98 -8.03
N VAL A 16 -7.49 -9.93 -7.11
CA VAL A 16 -7.42 -11.38 -7.38
C VAL A 16 -8.41 -11.75 -8.49
N PHE A 17 -9.59 -11.15 -8.50
CA PHE A 17 -10.58 -11.32 -9.57
C PHE A 17 -10.13 -10.63 -10.86
N SER A 18 -10.64 -11.09 -11.99
CA SER A 18 -10.30 -10.53 -13.31
C SER A 18 -11.11 -9.27 -13.57
N PHE A 19 -10.44 -8.12 -13.50
CA PHE A 19 -11.03 -6.80 -13.79
C PHE A 19 -10.42 -6.17 -15.06
N PRO A 20 -11.09 -5.16 -15.65
CA PRO A 20 -10.54 -4.38 -16.75
C PRO A 20 -9.25 -3.66 -16.36
N ILE A 21 -8.40 -3.35 -17.34
CA ILE A 21 -7.08 -2.71 -17.11
C ILE A 21 -7.15 -1.43 -16.26
N GLY A 22 -8.23 -0.64 -16.40
CA GLY A 22 -8.44 0.58 -15.63
C GLY A 22 -8.53 0.36 -14.11
N TYR A 23 -9.00 -0.80 -13.67
CA TYR A 23 -9.01 -1.18 -12.25
C TYR A 23 -7.58 -1.23 -11.70
N TYR A 24 -6.66 -1.86 -12.43
CA TYR A 24 -5.27 -2.01 -12.00
C TYR A 24 -4.52 -0.67 -11.99
N THR A 25 -4.87 0.27 -12.87
CA THR A 25 -4.34 1.64 -12.82
C THR A 25 -4.79 2.38 -11.56
N LEU A 26 -6.08 2.31 -11.21
CA LEU A 26 -6.62 2.91 -9.97
C LEU A 26 -6.05 2.23 -8.72
N LEU A 27 -5.92 0.90 -8.74
CA LEU A 27 -5.31 0.12 -7.67
C LEU A 27 -3.88 0.61 -7.39
N ARG A 28 -3.05 0.71 -8.44
CA ARG A 28 -1.68 1.21 -8.34
C ARG A 28 -1.62 2.62 -7.77
N LEU A 29 -2.49 3.53 -8.21
CA LEU A 29 -2.59 4.89 -7.66
C LEU A 29 -2.90 4.89 -6.16
N ILE A 30 -3.92 4.16 -5.73
CA ILE A 30 -4.36 4.15 -4.33
C ILE A 30 -3.33 3.47 -3.43
N VAL A 31 -2.77 2.34 -3.86
CA VAL A 31 -1.76 1.58 -3.11
C VAL A 31 -0.45 2.35 -3.00
N SER A 32 0.03 2.96 -4.09
CA SER A 32 1.24 3.79 -4.06
C SER A 32 1.06 5.02 -3.17
N LEU A 33 -0.06 5.74 -3.29
CA LEU A 33 -0.34 6.89 -2.42
C LEU A 33 -0.38 6.48 -0.94
N THR A 34 -1.04 5.37 -0.63
CA THR A 34 -1.12 4.84 0.74
C THR A 34 0.26 4.45 1.27
N ALA A 35 1.10 3.82 0.44
CA ALA A 35 2.45 3.43 0.80
C ALA A 35 3.37 4.64 1.04
N VAL A 36 3.32 5.66 0.18
CA VAL A 36 4.08 6.91 0.35
C VAL A 36 3.68 7.62 1.64
N LEU A 37 2.37 7.76 1.88
CA LEU A 37 1.84 8.38 3.09
C LEU A 37 2.25 7.61 4.35
N LEU A 38 2.21 6.27 4.30
CA LEU A 38 2.67 5.42 5.39
C LEU A 38 4.18 5.63 5.66
N CYS A 39 5.00 5.62 4.60
CA CYS A 39 6.45 5.82 4.70
C CYS A 39 6.79 7.12 5.44
N PHE A 40 6.19 8.25 5.04
CA PHE A 40 6.40 9.54 5.71
C PHE A 40 5.98 9.56 7.17
N LYS A 41 4.92 8.83 7.52
CA LYS A 41 4.46 8.79 8.92
C LYS A 41 5.41 7.99 9.79
N VAL A 42 5.89 6.87 9.26
CA VAL A 42 6.74 5.92 9.97
C VAL A 42 8.15 6.46 10.17
N ILE A 43 8.63 7.36 9.28
CA ILE A 43 9.88 8.12 9.50
C ILE A 43 9.87 8.85 10.86
N LYS A 44 8.71 9.37 11.28
CA LYS A 44 8.58 10.08 12.57
C LYS A 44 8.53 9.14 13.77
N ASP A 45 8.13 7.88 13.55
CA ASP A 45 7.97 6.87 14.59
C ASP A 45 9.20 5.93 14.67
N ASP A 46 10.28 6.26 13.94
CA ASP A 46 11.58 5.57 13.93
C ASP A 46 11.51 4.05 13.65
N ASN A 47 10.44 3.62 12.96
CA ASN A 47 10.26 2.21 12.61
C ASN A 47 10.79 1.94 11.19
N THR A 48 12.11 1.81 11.12
CA THR A 48 12.88 1.61 9.88
C THR A 48 12.36 0.46 9.02
N LEU A 49 11.90 -0.65 9.62
CA LEU A 49 11.40 -1.80 8.87
C LEU A 49 10.13 -1.45 8.07
N VAL A 50 9.13 -0.85 8.73
CA VAL A 50 7.88 -0.46 8.06
C VAL A 50 8.13 0.65 7.04
N MET A 51 9.08 1.56 7.31
CA MET A 51 9.51 2.58 6.36
C MET A 51 10.10 1.97 5.08
N VAL A 52 11.05 1.05 5.20
CA VAL A 52 11.69 0.40 4.04
C VAL A 52 10.68 -0.41 3.23
N ILE A 53 9.83 -1.21 3.90
CA ILE A 53 8.81 -2.02 3.20
C ILE A 53 7.80 -1.13 2.48
N SER A 54 7.31 -0.06 3.12
CA SER A 54 6.38 0.87 2.48
C SER A 54 7.02 1.64 1.32
N GLY A 55 8.31 1.98 1.40
CA GLY A 55 9.07 2.54 0.27
C GLY A 55 9.15 1.59 -0.92
N ILE A 56 9.42 0.31 -0.68
CA ILE A 56 9.45 -0.72 -1.73
C ILE A 56 8.07 -0.87 -2.38
N ILE A 57 7.00 -0.93 -1.58
CA ILE A 57 5.61 -1.02 -2.09
C ILE A 57 5.26 0.21 -2.93
N ALA A 58 5.66 1.41 -2.48
CA ALA A 58 5.42 2.65 -3.21
C ALA A 58 6.09 2.64 -4.60
N LEU A 59 7.30 2.10 -4.70
CA LEU A 59 8.01 1.94 -5.97
C LEU A 59 7.37 0.85 -6.84
N LEU A 60 7.01 -0.29 -6.24
CA LEU A 60 6.44 -1.44 -6.94
C LEU A 60 5.08 -1.13 -7.58
N PHE A 61 4.22 -0.40 -6.87
CA PHE A 61 2.88 -0.02 -7.32
C PHE A 61 2.83 1.38 -7.95
N ASN A 62 3.98 1.99 -8.26
CA ASN A 62 4.02 3.34 -8.82
C ASN A 62 3.38 3.38 -10.23
N PRO A 63 2.36 4.23 -10.47
CA PRO A 63 1.75 4.36 -11.80
C PRO A 63 2.63 5.09 -12.81
N VAL A 64 3.59 5.92 -12.37
CA VAL A 64 4.48 6.71 -13.25
C VAL A 64 5.53 5.83 -13.93
N PHE A 65 6.07 4.86 -13.19
CA PHE A 65 7.06 3.90 -13.68
C PHE A 65 6.52 2.48 -13.50
N PRO A 66 5.57 2.05 -14.35
CA PRO A 66 4.93 0.74 -14.22
C PRO A 66 5.96 -0.37 -14.45
N ILE A 67 6.13 -1.24 -13.45
CA ILE A 67 6.88 -2.48 -13.61
C ILE A 67 5.97 -3.50 -14.32
N TYR A 68 6.49 -4.09 -15.40
CA TYR A 68 5.80 -5.14 -16.15
C TYR A 68 6.41 -6.48 -15.79
N LEU A 69 5.76 -7.20 -14.86
CA LEU A 69 6.11 -8.58 -14.51
C LEU A 69 5.48 -9.60 -15.48
N GLY A 70 4.86 -9.14 -16.58
CA GLY A 70 4.23 -9.99 -17.59
C GLY A 70 2.90 -10.57 -17.13
N GLU A 71 2.94 -11.67 -16.37
CA GLU A 71 1.75 -12.45 -16.02
C GLU A 71 1.05 -11.97 -14.76
N LYS A 72 -0.29 -11.95 -14.80
CA LYS A 72 -1.14 -11.67 -13.62
C LYS A 72 -0.87 -12.65 -12.48
N SER A 73 -0.51 -13.89 -12.79
CA SER A 73 -0.15 -14.94 -11.83
C SER A 73 0.99 -14.52 -10.89
N ILE A 74 1.90 -13.66 -11.36
CA ILE A 74 3.02 -13.13 -10.57
C ILE A 74 2.57 -11.96 -9.70
N TRP A 75 1.64 -11.14 -10.17
CA TRP A 75 1.07 -10.02 -9.40
C TRP A 75 0.17 -10.47 -8.27
N MET A 76 -0.57 -11.56 -8.44
CA MET A 76 -1.50 -12.07 -7.43
C MET A 76 -0.86 -12.31 -6.05
N PRO A 77 0.28 -13.03 -5.90
CA PRO A 77 0.93 -13.19 -4.61
C PRO A 77 1.47 -11.86 -4.06
N ILE A 78 1.96 -10.97 -4.92
CA ILE A 78 2.43 -9.63 -4.53
C ILE A 78 1.28 -8.82 -3.93
N ASP A 79 0.12 -8.83 -4.58
CA ASP A 79 -1.07 -8.12 -4.14
C ASP A 79 -1.54 -8.64 -2.78
N ILE A 80 -1.58 -9.96 -2.60
CA ILE A 80 -1.98 -10.61 -1.35
C ILE A 80 -1.00 -10.28 -0.21
N ILE A 81 0.31 -10.39 -0.44
CA ILE A 81 1.33 -10.06 0.56
C ILE A 81 1.22 -8.58 0.97
N THR A 82 1.03 -7.69 0.00
CA THR A 82 0.86 -6.25 0.24
C THR A 82 -0.41 -5.97 1.04
N ALA A 83 -1.52 -6.66 0.74
CA ALA A 83 -2.77 -6.52 1.48
C ALA A 83 -2.62 -6.95 2.94
N CYS A 84 -1.99 -8.11 3.17
CA CYS A 84 -1.69 -8.61 4.52
C CYS A 84 -0.79 -7.64 5.30
N PHE A 85 0.22 -7.06 4.65
CA PHE A 85 1.08 -6.06 5.27
C PHE A 85 0.29 -4.81 5.67
N PHE A 86 -0.57 -4.27 4.80
CA PHE A 86 -1.39 -3.10 5.14
C PHE A 86 -2.39 -3.38 6.27
N ILE A 87 -2.97 -4.58 6.33
CA ILE A 87 -3.82 -4.99 7.46
C ILE A 87 -3.01 -5.05 8.75
N TYR A 88 -1.84 -5.70 8.72
CA TYR A 88 -0.94 -5.80 9.87
C TYR A 88 -0.55 -4.41 10.41
N VAL A 89 -0.22 -3.47 9.52
CA VAL A 89 0.03 -2.08 9.90
C VAL A 89 -1.24 -1.42 10.42
N ALA A 90 -2.40 -1.61 9.80
CA ALA A 90 -3.66 -0.99 10.24
C ALA A 90 -4.06 -1.38 11.68
N ILE A 91 -3.80 -2.64 12.07
CA ILE A 91 -4.10 -3.17 13.42
C ILE A 91 -3.01 -2.77 14.43
N THR A 92 -1.73 -2.87 14.06
CA THR A 92 -0.60 -2.67 14.98
C THR A 92 -0.28 -1.19 15.18
N TYR A 93 -0.48 -0.37 14.15
CA TYR A 93 -0.14 1.03 14.18
C TYR A 93 -1.17 1.79 15.03
N LYS A 94 -0.80 2.04 16.28
CA LYS A 94 -1.58 2.89 17.19
C LYS A 94 -1.59 4.30 16.59
N SER A 95 -2.76 4.92 16.51
CA SER A 95 -2.85 6.31 16.06
C SER A 95 -2.14 7.16 17.11
N SER A 96 -0.86 7.48 16.91
CA SER A 96 -0.24 8.59 17.62
C SER A 96 -1.09 9.82 17.32
N LYS A 97 -1.85 10.21 18.34
CA LYS A 97 -2.76 11.35 18.34
C LYS A 97 -1.90 12.55 18.70
N SER A 98 -1.65 13.43 17.74
CA SER A 98 -1.57 14.88 17.93
C SER A 98 -1.37 15.54 16.57
N ILE A 99 -2.46 16.00 15.97
CA ILE A 99 -2.43 17.25 15.21
C ILE A 99 -2.83 18.31 16.24
N GLU A 100 -1.83 18.83 16.92
CA GLU A 100 -1.81 20.03 17.74
C GLU A 100 -0.38 20.52 17.50
N SER A 101 -0.09 21.61 16.80
CA SER A 101 -0.76 22.90 16.70
C SER A 101 -0.08 23.66 15.55
N VAL A 102 -0.86 24.31 14.68
CA VAL A 102 -0.52 25.59 14.02
C VAL A 102 -1.80 26.38 13.92
#